data_AF-A0A3D9IGG1-F1
#
_entry.id   AF-A0A3D9IGG1-F1
#
_cell.length_a   1.000
_cell.length_b   1.000
_cell.length_c   1.000
_cell.angle_alpha   90.00
_cell.angle_beta   90.00
_cell.angle_gamma   90.00
#
_symmetry.space_group_name_H-M   'P 1'
#
loop_
_entity.id
_entity.type
_entity.pdbx_description
1 polymer ?
#
loop_
_entity_poly.entity_id
_entity_poly.type
_entity_poly.pdbx_seq_one_letter_code
_entity_poly.pdbx_strand_id
1 'polypeptide(L)'
;MNFIQAFKMAIKSILSNKLRSLLTMLGIIIGVTAVIALVALGQGATKSVTEQVESLGTNLLTVNIVGRGTTSTMKAEEAVAIGDTVDGIRYVAPFNSQNSSVKFGTTSVNVSVVGTNADYALVKDYKVSSGRFLAQIDLDVYQKVAVIGSSTATELFGFSSPIGEYVLIQGTRYKVVGVLEEKGSSTTGSNDEVVMIPETSAERLFKSKGVRTIYVQVETTDKIDSVVAGLENVLSDHFRGNTNSYRVFNQSDALSTLTSVSDTLTLALAGIAGISLLVGGIGIMNIMLVSVTERTREIGIRKAIGAKKRDILIQFLIEAMVLSGLGGLLGIGIGVGAAQGASSAFDMDIVFSANVIGVAFFFSVAIGVLFGMFPANKAAKLKPIEALRFE
;
A
#
# COMPACT_ATOMS: atom_id res chain seq x y z
N MET A 1 -45.37 -15.18 -15.38
CA MET A 1 -44.47 -14.55 -16.38
C MET A 1 -43.14 -15.32 -16.43
N ASN A 2 -42.59 -15.58 -17.62
CA ASN A 2 -41.22 -16.13 -17.74
C ASN A 2 -40.18 -15.02 -17.48
N PHE A 3 -39.16 -15.28 -16.65
CA PHE A 3 -38.09 -14.31 -16.32
C PHE A 3 -37.43 -13.69 -17.57
N ILE A 4 -37.23 -14.50 -18.61
CA ILE A 4 -36.67 -14.10 -19.91
C ILE A 4 -37.54 -13.05 -20.61
N GLN A 5 -38.87 -13.15 -20.52
CA GLN A 5 -39.77 -12.14 -21.09
C GLN A 5 -39.71 -10.83 -20.31
N ALA A 6 -39.64 -10.90 -18.98
CA ALA A 6 -39.50 -9.70 -18.14
C ALA A 6 -38.19 -8.96 -18.41
N PHE A 7 -37.08 -9.68 -18.57
CA PHE A 7 -35.79 -9.12 -18.95
C PHE A 7 -35.82 -8.46 -20.34
N LYS A 8 -36.41 -9.14 -21.34
CA LYS A 8 -36.55 -8.59 -22.70
C LYS A 8 -37.43 -7.33 -22.74
N MET A 9 -38.48 -7.28 -21.92
CA MET A 9 -39.31 -6.08 -21.77
C MET A 9 -38.57 -4.94 -21.07
N ALA A 10 -37.79 -5.23 -20.02
CA ALA A 10 -36.98 -4.22 -19.33
C ALA A 10 -35.99 -3.55 -20.29
N ILE A 11 -35.25 -4.33 -21.09
CA ILE A 11 -34.34 -3.78 -22.10
C ILE A 11 -35.08 -2.89 -23.11
N LYS A 12 -36.23 -3.34 -23.62
CA LYS A 12 -37.04 -2.57 -24.58
C LYS A 12 -37.54 -1.25 -23.98
N SER A 13 -37.93 -1.26 -22.71
CA SER A 13 -38.34 -0.08 -21.95
C SER A 13 -37.20 0.94 -21.81
N ILE A 14 -36.01 0.48 -21.44
CA ILE A 14 -34.80 1.30 -21.31
C ILE A 14 -34.46 1.97 -22.66
N LEU A 15 -34.52 1.20 -23.75
CA LEU A 15 -34.25 1.69 -25.11
C LEU A 15 -35.27 2.71 -25.61
N SER A 16 -36.54 2.63 -25.17
CA SER A 16 -37.57 3.60 -25.56
C SER A 16 -37.35 4.98 -24.95
N ASN A 17 -36.72 5.06 -23.77
CA ASN A 17 -36.46 6.32 -23.05
C ASN A 17 -34.98 6.45 -22.72
N LYS A 18 -34.14 6.61 -23.75
CA LYS A 18 -32.67 6.62 -23.64
C LYS A 18 -32.15 7.69 -22.68
N LEU A 19 -32.66 8.93 -22.81
CA LEU A 19 -32.19 10.08 -22.03
C LEU A 19 -32.52 9.91 -20.54
N ARG A 20 -33.74 9.46 -20.25
CA ARG A 20 -34.18 9.15 -18.89
C ARG A 20 -33.34 8.03 -18.28
N SER A 21 -33.19 6.92 -19.00
CA SER A 21 -32.43 5.76 -18.54
C SER A 21 -30.97 6.10 -18.27
N LEU A 22 -30.35 6.93 -19.13
CA LEU A 22 -28.98 7.40 -18.94
C LEU A 22 -28.86 8.27 -17.69
N LEU A 23 -29.78 9.22 -17.49
CA LEU A 23 -29.81 10.06 -16.28
C LEU A 23 -30.02 9.26 -14.99
N THR A 24 -30.84 8.20 -15.00
CA THR A 24 -30.98 7.29 -13.84
C THR A 24 -29.70 6.53 -13.56
N MET A 25 -29.09 5.98 -14.61
CA MET A 25 -27.88 5.18 -14.46
C MET A 25 -26.69 6.05 -14.05
N LEU A 26 -26.68 7.34 -14.38
CA LEU A 26 -25.56 8.25 -14.11
C LEU A 26 -25.13 8.25 -12.64
N GLY A 27 -26.09 8.30 -11.70
CA GLY A 27 -25.76 8.29 -10.27
C GLY A 27 -25.08 6.98 -9.81
N ILE A 28 -25.52 5.85 -10.36
CA ILE A 28 -24.94 4.53 -10.09
C ILE A 28 -23.56 4.42 -10.76
N ILE A 29 -23.46 4.87 -12.02
CA ILE A 29 -22.22 4.87 -12.79
C ILE A 29 -21.16 5.67 -12.04
N ILE A 30 -21.47 6.90 -11.62
CA ILE A 30 -20.53 7.77 -10.89
C ILE A 30 -20.15 7.13 -9.55
N GLY A 31 -21.13 6.61 -8.79
CA GLY A 31 -20.88 5.95 -7.52
C GLY A 31 -19.94 4.74 -7.66
N VAL A 32 -20.25 3.82 -8.57
CA VAL A 32 -19.44 2.60 -8.80
C VAL A 32 -18.07 2.93 -9.40
N THR A 33 -18.00 3.90 -10.33
CA THR A 33 -16.74 4.41 -10.88
C THR A 33 -15.83 4.93 -9.78
N ALA A 34 -16.38 5.76 -8.87
CA ALA A 34 -15.63 6.35 -7.77
C ALA A 34 -15.12 5.27 -6.79
N VAL A 35 -15.94 4.27 -6.43
CA VAL A 35 -15.48 3.13 -5.59
C VAL A 35 -14.27 2.46 -6.22
N ILE A 36 -14.41 2.07 -7.48
CA ILE A 36 -13.41 1.23 -8.15
C ILE A 36 -12.13 2.00 -8.33
N ALA A 37 -12.21 3.25 -8.80
CA ALA A 37 -11.03 4.08 -8.99
C ALA A 37 -10.31 4.36 -7.66
N LEU A 38 -11.04 4.84 -6.65
CA LEU A 38 -10.42 5.26 -5.38
C LEU A 38 -9.86 4.09 -4.58
N VAL A 39 -10.55 2.95 -4.55
CA VAL A 39 -10.06 1.76 -3.84
C VAL A 39 -8.90 1.12 -4.58
N ALA A 40 -8.93 1.05 -5.91
CA ALA A 40 -7.82 0.47 -6.67
C ALA A 40 -6.54 1.31 -6.57
N LEU A 41 -6.66 2.63 -6.56
CA LEU A 41 -5.56 3.55 -6.29
C LEU A 41 -5.04 3.42 -4.85
N GLY A 42 -5.94 3.37 -3.86
CA GLY A 42 -5.57 3.22 -2.45
C GLY A 42 -4.84 1.90 -2.17
N GLN A 43 -5.32 0.79 -2.74
CA GLN A 43 -4.67 -0.52 -2.63
C GLN A 43 -3.34 -0.57 -3.37
N GLY A 44 -3.24 0.08 -4.53
CA GLY A 44 -1.99 0.21 -5.27
C GLY A 44 -0.93 0.98 -4.49
N ALA A 45 -1.30 2.14 -3.93
CA ALA A 45 -0.41 2.91 -3.06
C ALA A 45 0.02 2.10 -1.82
N THR A 46 -0.91 1.40 -1.18
CA THR A 46 -0.61 0.54 -0.02
C THR A 46 0.36 -0.57 -0.39
N LYS A 47 0.16 -1.22 -1.53
CA LYS A 47 1.04 -2.28 -2.03
C LYS A 47 2.44 -1.75 -2.30
N SER A 48 2.58 -0.62 -2.99
CA SER A 48 3.88 -0.02 -3.28
C SER A 48 4.66 0.33 -2.00
N VAL A 49 3.98 0.91 -1.00
CA VAL A 49 4.60 1.19 0.30
C VAL A 49 4.95 -0.11 1.04
N THR A 50 4.09 -1.13 0.96
CA THR A 50 4.34 -2.44 1.58
C THR A 50 5.57 -3.10 0.96
N GLU A 51 5.68 -3.16 -0.37
CA GLU A 51 6.83 -3.73 -1.07
C GLU A 51 8.13 -2.95 -0.75
N GLN A 52 8.06 -1.62 -0.67
CA GLN A 52 9.20 -0.80 -0.23
C GLN A 52 9.65 -1.17 1.19
N VAL A 53 8.70 -1.39 2.10
CA VAL A 53 9.01 -1.77 3.48
C VAL A 53 9.50 -3.22 3.58
N GLU A 54 8.90 -4.15 2.84
CA GLU A 54 9.32 -5.56 2.78
C GLU A 54 10.73 -5.71 2.21
N SER A 55 11.13 -4.84 1.27
CA SER A 55 12.49 -4.79 0.72
C SER A 55 13.57 -4.47 1.78
N LEU A 56 13.16 -3.92 2.93
CA LEU A 56 14.03 -3.65 4.08
C LEU A 56 14.17 -4.87 5.02
N GLY A 57 13.37 -5.93 4.81
CA GLY A 57 13.29 -7.13 5.64
C GLY A 57 12.13 -7.10 6.65
N THR A 58 11.25 -8.11 6.61
CA THR A 58 10.08 -8.21 7.51
C THR A 58 10.41 -8.74 8.91
N ASN A 59 11.61 -9.30 9.09
CA ASN A 59 12.14 -9.81 10.36
C ASN A 59 13.22 -8.89 10.96
N LEU A 60 13.20 -7.60 10.59
CA LEU A 60 14.17 -6.60 11.03
C LEU A 60 13.64 -5.81 12.24
N LEU A 61 14.40 -5.84 13.32
CA LEU A 61 14.25 -4.95 14.47
C LEU A 61 15.31 -3.84 14.39
N THR A 62 14.89 -2.61 14.65
CA THR A 62 15.80 -1.46 14.71
C THR A 62 15.82 -0.93 16.14
N VAL A 63 16.95 -1.08 16.82
CA VAL A 63 17.17 -0.50 18.13
C VAL A 63 17.79 0.88 17.95
N ASN A 64 17.09 1.91 18.41
CA ASN A 64 17.59 3.29 18.40
C ASN A 64 17.88 3.75 19.82
N ILE A 65 19.11 4.17 20.07
CA ILE A 65 19.56 4.75 21.33
C ILE A 65 19.30 6.26 21.26
N VAL A 66 18.36 6.70 22.08
CA VAL A 66 17.84 8.09 22.15
C VAL A 66 18.22 8.81 23.44
N GLY A 67 19.01 8.17 24.31
CA GLY A 67 19.45 8.70 25.60
C GLY A 67 19.97 10.15 25.50
N ARG A 68 19.36 11.05 26.29
CA ARG A 68 19.83 12.43 26.48
C ARG A 68 20.76 12.46 27.69
N GLY A 69 22.03 12.82 27.51
CA GLY A 69 23.00 12.96 28.61
C GLY A 69 24.31 12.17 28.40
N THR A 70 24.83 11.56 29.46
CA THR A 70 26.19 10.95 29.51
C THR A 70 26.35 9.65 28.72
N THR A 71 25.26 8.93 28.44
CA THR A 71 25.28 7.64 27.72
C THR A 71 24.33 7.74 26.54
N SER A 72 24.83 8.26 25.42
CA SER A 72 24.06 8.47 24.18
C SER A 72 24.46 7.53 23.05
N THR A 73 25.36 6.59 23.33
CA THR A 73 25.88 5.59 22.40
C THR A 73 26.16 4.28 23.14
N MET A 74 26.14 3.16 22.42
CA MET A 74 26.53 1.83 22.91
C MET A 74 27.80 1.41 22.18
N LYS A 75 28.73 0.71 22.83
CA LYS A 75 29.92 0.22 22.13
C LYS A 75 29.53 -0.81 21.07
N ALA A 76 30.17 -0.78 19.91
CA ALA A 76 29.88 -1.72 18.82
C ALA A 76 30.05 -3.18 19.26
N GLU A 77 31.09 -3.48 20.05
CA GLU A 77 31.34 -4.83 20.62
C GLU A 77 30.19 -5.31 21.50
N GLU A 78 29.66 -4.43 22.34
CA GLU A 78 28.54 -4.73 23.23
C GLU A 78 27.25 -4.92 22.46
N ALA A 79 27.04 -4.12 21.40
CA ALA A 79 25.90 -4.28 20.50
C ALA A 79 25.92 -5.66 19.82
N VAL A 80 27.08 -6.13 19.35
CA VAL A 80 27.20 -7.47 18.72
C VAL A 80 26.94 -8.58 19.73
N ALA A 81 27.42 -8.44 20.98
CA ALA A 81 27.22 -9.43 22.04
C ALA A 81 25.74 -9.65 22.43
N ILE A 82 24.83 -8.75 22.03
CA ILE A 82 23.38 -8.94 22.18
C ILE A 82 22.91 -10.20 21.44
N GLY A 83 23.51 -10.49 20.27
CA GLY A 83 23.19 -11.68 19.48
C GLY A 83 23.47 -13.00 20.21
N ASP A 84 24.47 -13.02 21.09
CA ASP A 84 24.82 -14.20 21.90
C ASP A 84 23.94 -14.32 23.17
N THR A 85 23.35 -13.22 23.61
CA THR A 85 22.60 -13.15 24.87
C THR A 85 21.11 -13.43 24.69
N VAL A 86 20.54 -13.02 23.55
CA VAL A 86 19.11 -13.16 23.26
C VAL A 86 18.90 -14.25 22.21
N ASP A 87 18.26 -15.35 22.61
CA ASP A 87 17.91 -16.44 21.70
C ASP A 87 16.94 -15.98 20.60
N GLY A 88 17.11 -16.49 19.39
CA GLY A 88 16.30 -16.16 18.21
C GLY A 88 16.80 -14.98 17.37
N ILE A 89 17.92 -14.35 17.75
CA ILE A 89 18.63 -13.39 16.90
C ILE A 89 19.53 -14.15 15.91
N ARG A 90 19.38 -13.86 14.62
CA ARG A 90 20.20 -14.44 13.56
C ARG A 90 21.46 -13.62 13.27
N TYR A 91 21.30 -12.30 13.19
CA TYR A 91 22.39 -11.36 12.87
C TYR A 91 22.20 -10.04 13.60
N VAL A 92 23.31 -9.41 13.97
CA VAL A 92 23.34 -8.08 14.59
C VAL A 92 24.32 -7.19 13.87
N ALA A 93 23.85 -6.03 13.40
CA ALA A 93 24.65 -5.06 12.69
C ALA A 93 24.60 -3.70 13.39
N PRO A 94 25.69 -3.30 14.06
CA PRO A 94 25.87 -1.93 14.52
C PRO A 94 25.86 -0.97 13.33
N PHE A 95 25.24 0.19 13.50
CA PHE A 95 25.10 1.17 12.43
C PHE A 95 25.39 2.58 12.95
N ASN A 96 26.26 3.26 12.21
CA ASN A 96 26.49 4.68 12.34
C ASN A 96 26.67 5.29 10.95
N SER A 97 26.16 6.51 10.73
CA SER A 97 26.25 7.14 9.42
C SER A 97 26.52 8.63 9.52
N GLN A 98 27.37 9.14 8.63
CA GLN A 98 27.63 10.56 8.47
C GLN A 98 27.83 10.92 7.01
N ASN A 99 27.12 11.94 6.52
CA ASN A 99 27.34 12.46 5.17
C ASN A 99 28.75 13.05 5.08
N SER A 100 29.52 12.60 4.10
CA SER A 100 30.90 13.06 3.89
C SER A 100 31.23 13.17 2.40
N SER A 101 32.13 14.10 2.10
CA SER A 101 32.74 14.21 0.78
C SER A 101 33.73 13.08 0.56
N VAL A 102 33.46 12.26 -0.45
CA VAL A 102 34.33 11.20 -0.94
C VAL A 102 34.97 11.66 -2.24
N LYS A 103 36.29 11.55 -2.33
CA LYS A 103 37.08 12.07 -3.46
C LYS A 103 37.91 10.98 -4.12
N PHE A 104 37.96 11.04 -5.44
CA PHE A 104 38.87 10.25 -6.27
C PHE A 104 39.40 11.14 -7.41
N GLY A 105 40.72 11.32 -7.47
CA GLY A 105 41.35 12.23 -8.43
C GLY A 105 40.81 13.66 -8.31
N THR A 106 40.17 14.15 -9.38
CA THR A 106 39.51 15.47 -9.42
C THR A 106 38.01 15.44 -9.11
N THR A 107 37.42 14.25 -8.99
CA THR A 107 35.99 14.07 -8.77
C THR A 107 35.68 13.97 -7.28
N SER A 108 34.59 14.59 -6.85
CA SER A 108 34.15 14.63 -5.46
C SER A 108 32.65 14.51 -5.40
N VAL A 109 32.16 13.56 -4.61
CA VAL A 109 30.74 13.32 -4.38
C VAL A 109 30.43 13.40 -2.88
N ASN A 110 29.24 13.86 -2.52
CA ASN A 110 28.78 13.85 -1.14
C ASN A 110 27.81 12.69 -0.97
N VAL A 111 28.21 11.70 -0.18
CA VAL A 111 27.47 10.44 -0.02
C VAL A 111 27.39 10.09 1.46
N SER A 112 26.45 9.21 1.80
CA SER A 112 26.31 8.70 3.17
C SER A 112 27.45 7.71 3.44
N VAL A 113 28.35 8.04 4.36
CA VAL A 113 29.38 7.11 4.82
C VAL A 113 28.83 6.35 6.01
N VAL A 114 28.76 5.03 5.90
CA VAL A 114 28.19 4.13 6.90
C VAL A 114 29.29 3.30 7.54
N GLY A 115 29.37 3.36 8.87
CA GLY A 115 30.14 2.43 9.70
C GLY A 115 29.27 1.24 10.08
N THR A 116 29.77 0.03 9.79
CA THR A 116 29.06 -1.21 10.13
C THR A 116 29.97 -2.45 10.16
N ASN A 117 29.40 -3.63 10.39
CA ASN A 117 30.10 -4.92 10.40
C ASN A 117 29.77 -5.77 9.16
N ALA A 118 30.29 -7.01 9.14
CA ALA A 118 30.08 -7.94 8.04
C ALA A 118 28.61 -8.36 7.87
N ASP A 119 27.87 -8.45 8.99
CA ASP A 119 26.49 -8.94 9.01
C ASP A 119 25.49 -7.97 8.37
N TYR A 120 25.85 -6.68 8.25
CA TYR A 120 24.96 -5.67 7.70
C TYR A 120 24.46 -5.98 6.29
N ALA A 121 25.30 -6.59 5.45
CA ALA A 121 24.88 -7.00 4.11
C ALA A 121 23.78 -8.07 4.15
N LEU A 122 23.81 -8.96 5.13
CA LEU A 122 22.80 -10.01 5.31
C LEU A 122 21.52 -9.41 5.90
N VAL A 123 21.65 -8.52 6.88
CA VAL A 123 20.55 -7.86 7.58
C VAL A 123 19.74 -6.96 6.64
N LYS A 124 20.39 -6.24 5.73
CA LYS A 124 19.75 -5.32 4.77
C LYS A 124 19.63 -5.89 3.35
N ASP A 125 19.95 -7.17 3.15
CA ASP A 125 19.95 -7.86 1.85
C ASP A 125 20.67 -7.06 0.75
N TYR A 126 21.93 -6.69 1.02
CA TYR A 126 22.84 -6.12 0.03
C TYR A 126 23.63 -7.23 -0.65
N LYS A 127 23.64 -7.19 -1.97
CA LYS A 127 24.46 -8.07 -2.81
C LYS A 127 25.66 -7.31 -3.34
N VAL A 128 26.76 -8.02 -3.54
CA VAL A 128 28.02 -7.45 -4.06
C VAL A 128 28.11 -7.79 -5.53
N SER A 129 28.10 -6.75 -6.38
CA SER A 129 28.26 -6.89 -7.82
C SER A 129 29.69 -7.30 -8.19
N SER A 130 30.68 -6.74 -7.51
CA SER A 130 32.09 -7.03 -7.77
C SER A 130 32.94 -6.88 -6.51
N GLY A 131 33.95 -7.74 -6.35
CA GLY A 131 34.83 -7.75 -5.18
C GLY A 131 34.23 -8.51 -4.00
N ARG A 132 34.32 -7.95 -2.79
CA ARG A 132 33.77 -8.54 -1.57
C ARG A 132 33.14 -7.49 -0.65
N PHE A 133 32.25 -7.93 0.23
CA PHE A 133 31.77 -7.08 1.33
C PHE A 133 32.82 -6.96 2.45
N LEU A 134 32.49 -6.19 3.49
CA LEU A 134 33.25 -6.11 4.74
C LEU A 134 33.33 -7.49 5.40
N ALA A 135 34.49 -7.86 5.91
CA ALA A 135 34.72 -9.11 6.64
C ALA A 135 35.09 -8.82 8.10
N GLN A 136 34.85 -9.77 9.00
CA GLN A 136 35.15 -9.59 10.43
C GLN A 136 36.62 -9.22 10.68
N ILE A 137 37.55 -9.80 9.92
CA ILE A 137 38.98 -9.47 9.99
C ILE A 137 39.28 -7.99 9.68
N ASP A 138 38.47 -7.34 8.86
CA ASP A 138 38.64 -5.91 8.56
C ASP A 138 38.32 -5.05 9.79
N LEU A 139 37.36 -5.49 10.61
CA LEU A 139 37.02 -4.83 11.87
C LEU A 139 38.11 -5.06 12.92
N ASP A 140 38.54 -6.32 13.09
CA ASP A 140 39.49 -6.74 14.13
C ASP A 140 40.86 -6.07 13.99
N VAL A 141 41.31 -5.85 12.74
CA VAL A 141 42.63 -5.25 12.44
C VAL A 141 42.52 -3.77 12.05
N TYR A 142 41.35 -3.14 12.24
CA TYR A 142 41.10 -1.74 11.92
C TYR A 142 41.48 -1.36 10.48
N GLN A 143 41.14 -2.22 9.52
CA GLN A 143 41.49 -1.98 8.13
C GLN A 143 40.74 -0.78 7.56
N LYS A 144 41.46 0.03 6.77
CA LYS A 144 40.89 1.16 6.02
C LYS A 144 40.43 0.67 4.65
N VAL A 145 39.37 -0.13 4.65
CA VAL A 145 38.70 -0.62 3.44
C VAL A 145 37.33 0.02 3.29
N ALA A 146 36.84 0.11 2.05
CA ALA A 146 35.53 0.65 1.73
C ALA A 146 34.81 -0.24 0.71
N VAL A 147 33.50 -0.37 0.89
CA VAL A 147 32.57 -0.93 -0.08
C VAL A 147 31.70 0.22 -0.57
N ILE A 148 31.53 0.36 -1.88
CA ILE A 148 30.83 1.51 -2.47
C ILE A 148 29.54 1.07 -3.16
N GLY A 149 28.50 1.90 -3.12
CA GLY A 149 27.27 1.69 -3.88
C GLY A 149 27.48 1.86 -5.39
N SER A 150 26.57 1.32 -6.20
CA SER A 150 26.65 1.33 -7.67
C SER A 150 26.69 2.75 -8.26
N SER A 151 25.82 3.65 -7.78
CA SER A 151 25.78 5.06 -8.22
C SER A 151 27.06 5.79 -7.82
N THR A 152 27.52 5.59 -6.59
CA THR A 152 28.78 6.20 -6.09
C THR A 152 29.98 5.74 -6.90
N ALA A 153 30.02 4.44 -7.28
CA ALA A 153 31.09 3.89 -8.12
C ALA A 153 31.09 4.52 -9.51
N THR A 154 29.91 4.65 -10.13
CA THR A 154 29.74 5.22 -11.47
C THR A 154 30.14 6.69 -11.50
N GLU A 155 29.74 7.48 -10.50
CA GLU A 155 30.10 8.90 -10.43
C GLU A 155 31.59 9.14 -10.18
N LEU A 156 32.21 8.37 -9.29
CA LEU A 156 33.61 8.56 -8.93
C LEU A 156 34.59 8.02 -9.97
N PHE A 157 34.28 6.87 -10.58
CA PHE A 157 35.21 6.12 -11.44
C PHE A 157 34.78 6.04 -12.91
N GLY A 158 33.54 6.43 -13.25
CA GLY A 158 32.99 6.30 -14.59
C GLY A 158 32.96 4.84 -15.02
N PHE A 159 33.66 4.53 -16.12
CA PHE A 159 33.80 3.17 -16.64
C PHE A 159 35.02 2.41 -16.10
N SER A 160 35.81 3.01 -15.21
CA SER A 160 37.01 2.38 -14.66
C SER A 160 36.66 1.43 -13.52
N SER A 161 37.42 0.34 -13.35
CA SER A 161 37.20 -0.58 -12.24
C SER A 161 37.59 0.10 -10.91
N PRO A 162 36.66 0.22 -9.94
CA PRO A 162 36.95 0.87 -8.67
C PRO A 162 37.70 -0.04 -7.70
N ILE A 163 37.76 -1.36 -7.94
CA ILE A 163 38.32 -2.32 -6.99
C ILE A 163 39.83 -2.18 -6.92
N GLY A 164 40.36 -2.11 -5.70
CA GLY A 164 41.79 -1.99 -5.44
C GLY A 164 42.29 -0.55 -5.39
N GLU A 165 41.50 0.40 -5.90
CA GLU A 165 41.81 1.83 -5.87
C GLU A 165 41.58 2.45 -4.49
N TYR A 166 42.14 3.63 -4.30
CA TYR A 166 42.02 4.37 -3.04
C TYR A 166 41.11 5.59 -3.19
N VAL A 167 40.07 5.66 -2.36
CA VAL A 167 39.22 6.85 -2.21
C VAL A 167 39.60 7.63 -0.96
N LEU A 168 39.44 8.95 -1.01
CA LEU A 168 39.67 9.85 0.10
C LEU A 168 38.35 10.22 0.77
N ILE A 169 38.16 9.82 2.03
CA ILE A 169 36.99 10.16 2.84
C ILE A 169 37.47 11.08 3.95
N GLN A 170 37.02 12.34 3.95
CA GLN A 170 37.50 13.40 4.86
C GLN A 170 39.04 13.47 4.99
N GLY A 171 39.76 13.24 3.89
CA GLY A 171 41.23 13.26 3.85
C GLY A 171 41.92 11.96 4.27
N THR A 172 41.18 10.92 4.67
CA THR A 172 41.74 9.59 4.96
C THR A 172 41.58 8.66 3.76
N ARG A 173 42.64 7.93 3.40
CA ARG A 173 42.64 6.97 2.28
C ARG A 173 42.03 5.64 2.70
N TYR A 174 41.03 5.18 1.95
CA TYR A 174 40.38 3.87 2.08
C TYR A 174 40.54 3.09 0.77
N LYS A 175 40.89 1.82 0.86
CA LYS A 175 40.98 0.93 -0.29
C LYS A 175 39.60 0.36 -0.63
N VAL A 176 39.15 0.52 -1.86
CA VAL A 176 37.88 -0.05 -2.31
C VAL A 176 38.05 -1.56 -2.49
N VAL A 177 37.24 -2.35 -1.78
CA VAL A 177 37.29 -3.82 -1.82
C VAL A 177 36.07 -4.46 -2.47
N GLY A 178 35.00 -3.70 -2.66
CA GLY A 178 33.80 -4.17 -3.35
C GLY A 178 32.86 -3.06 -3.79
N VAL A 179 31.96 -3.43 -4.70
CA VAL A 179 30.88 -2.60 -5.23
C VAL A 179 29.56 -3.33 -5.04
N LEU A 180 28.55 -2.65 -4.52
CA LEU A 180 27.23 -3.22 -4.33
C LEU A 180 26.46 -3.34 -5.65
N GLU A 181 25.56 -4.32 -5.74
CA GLU A 181 24.53 -4.36 -6.77
C GLU A 181 23.57 -3.18 -6.60
N GLU A 182 23.03 -2.70 -7.71
CA GLU A 182 22.03 -1.63 -7.71
C GLU A 182 20.75 -2.15 -7.06
N LYS A 183 20.33 -1.49 -5.97
CA LYS A 183 19.06 -1.79 -5.28
C LYS A 183 17.98 -0.76 -5.64
N GLY A 184 18.34 0.29 -6.37
CA GLY A 184 17.45 1.34 -6.85
C GLY A 184 17.27 2.46 -5.84
N SER A 185 16.82 3.62 -6.33
CA SER A 185 16.46 4.76 -5.49
C SER A 185 15.08 4.53 -4.85
N SER A 186 15.02 4.50 -3.53
CA SER A 186 13.75 4.52 -2.79
C SER A 186 13.32 5.97 -2.49
N THR A 187 12.02 6.20 -2.28
CA THR A 187 11.47 7.52 -1.90
C THR A 187 12.07 8.07 -0.60
N THR A 188 12.67 7.21 0.23
CA THR A 188 13.35 7.55 1.49
C THR A 188 14.85 7.85 1.34
N GLY A 189 15.41 7.72 0.14
CA GLY A 189 16.82 7.95 -0.18
C GLY A 189 17.38 6.95 -1.19
N SER A 190 18.53 7.28 -1.79
CA SER A 190 19.27 6.37 -2.67
C SER A 190 20.07 5.38 -1.82
N ASN A 191 19.71 4.09 -1.86
CA ASN A 191 20.49 3.03 -1.23
C ASN A 191 21.82 2.78 -1.98
N ASP A 192 21.97 3.39 -3.15
CA ASP A 192 23.12 3.26 -4.05
C ASP A 192 24.15 4.41 -3.88
N GLU A 193 23.77 5.48 -3.18
CA GLU A 193 24.64 6.62 -2.81
C GLU A 193 25.27 6.45 -1.42
N VAL A 194 25.96 5.33 -1.24
CA VAL A 194 26.52 4.92 0.05
C VAL A 194 27.97 4.47 -0.07
N VAL A 195 28.75 4.74 0.98
CA VAL A 195 30.08 4.15 1.18
C VAL A 195 30.13 3.48 2.55
N MET A 196 30.30 2.17 2.57
CA MET A 196 30.35 1.38 3.79
C MET A 196 31.80 1.10 4.18
N ILE A 197 32.13 1.34 5.45
CA ILE A 197 33.45 1.11 6.04
C ILE A 197 33.31 0.31 7.34
N PRO A 198 34.36 -0.40 7.79
CA PRO A 198 34.33 -1.08 9.08
C PRO A 198 33.99 -0.11 10.22
N GLU A 199 33.10 -0.52 11.13
CA GLU A 199 32.66 0.33 12.25
C GLU A 199 33.84 0.86 13.09
N THR A 200 34.85 0.03 13.30
CA THR A 200 36.06 0.41 14.03
C THR A 200 36.87 1.52 13.35
N SER A 201 36.82 1.59 12.01
CA SER A 201 37.37 2.69 11.21
C SER A 201 36.45 3.92 11.23
N ALA A 202 35.14 3.71 11.22
CA ALA A 202 34.11 4.75 11.27
C ALA A 202 34.14 5.54 12.58
N GLU A 203 34.26 4.88 13.73
CA GLU A 203 34.37 5.56 15.04
C GLU A 203 35.52 6.59 15.07
N ARG A 204 36.65 6.24 14.45
CA ARG A 204 37.83 7.12 14.34
C ARG A 204 37.57 8.28 13.37
N LEU A 205 36.91 8.00 12.24
CA LEU A 205 36.59 8.99 11.22
C LEU A 205 35.57 10.02 11.75
N PHE A 206 34.48 9.55 12.35
CA PHE A 206 33.38 10.37 12.86
C PHE A 206 33.67 11.02 14.21
N LYS A 207 34.77 10.61 14.87
CA LYS A 207 35.13 11.05 16.23
C LYS A 207 34.00 10.80 17.24
N SER A 208 33.20 9.76 16.99
CA SER A 208 32.12 9.31 17.85
C SER A 208 32.45 7.92 18.34
N LYS A 209 32.37 7.72 19.66
CA LYS A 209 32.55 6.39 20.26
C LYS A 209 31.19 5.72 20.36
N GLY A 210 31.09 4.50 19.83
CA GLY A 210 29.87 3.71 19.86
C GLY A 210 28.84 4.09 18.81
N VAL A 211 27.82 3.24 18.73
CA VAL A 211 26.70 3.29 17.80
C VAL A 211 25.45 3.85 18.46
N ARG A 212 24.58 4.41 17.63
CA ARG A 212 23.25 4.89 18.02
C ARG A 212 22.13 4.02 17.51
N THR A 213 22.38 3.30 16.43
CA THR A 213 21.41 2.40 15.81
C THR A 213 22.01 1.02 15.71
N ILE A 214 21.22 0.01 16.04
CA ILE A 214 21.60 -1.39 15.92
C ILE A 214 20.47 -2.06 15.16
N TYR A 215 20.82 -2.71 14.05
CA TYR A 215 19.90 -3.55 13.31
C TYR A 215 20.02 -4.98 13.79
N VAL A 216 18.90 -5.61 14.08
CA VAL A 216 18.83 -6.98 14.58
C VAL A 216 17.89 -7.74 13.66
N GLN A 217 18.39 -8.82 13.04
CA GLN A 217 17.55 -9.70 12.24
C GLN A 217 17.15 -10.92 13.05
N VAL A 218 15.85 -11.17 13.14
CA VAL A 218 15.27 -12.31 13.85
C VAL A 218 15.25 -13.54 12.94
N GLU A 219 15.52 -14.74 13.47
CA GLU A 219 15.51 -15.98 12.68
C GLU A 219 14.18 -16.25 11.98
N THR A 220 13.09 -16.08 12.72
CA THR A 220 11.71 -16.38 12.30
C THR A 220 10.76 -15.33 12.83
N THR A 221 9.76 -14.96 12.04
CA THR A 221 8.76 -13.95 12.40
C THR A 221 8.03 -14.27 13.72
N ASP A 222 7.84 -15.55 14.04
CA ASP A 222 7.16 -16.00 15.26
C ASP A 222 7.94 -15.70 16.56
N LYS A 223 9.25 -15.47 16.46
CA LYS A 223 10.11 -15.15 17.61
C LYS A 223 10.23 -13.65 17.86
N ILE A 224 9.67 -12.79 16.99
CA ILE A 224 9.87 -11.34 17.07
C ILE A 224 9.51 -10.79 18.45
N ASP A 225 8.32 -11.10 18.97
CA ASP A 225 7.88 -10.58 20.28
C ASP A 225 8.78 -11.03 21.43
N SER A 226 9.23 -12.29 21.39
CA SER A 226 10.16 -12.83 22.40
C SER A 226 11.54 -12.17 22.33
N VAL A 227 12.03 -11.88 21.11
CA VAL A 227 13.30 -11.17 20.90
C VAL A 227 13.18 -9.72 21.32
N VAL A 228 12.06 -9.04 21.02
CA VAL A 228 11.81 -7.67 21.49
C VAL A 228 11.87 -7.62 23.02
N ALA A 229 11.16 -8.52 23.71
CA ALA A 229 11.21 -8.57 25.17
C ALA A 229 12.63 -8.86 25.71
N GLY A 230 13.38 -9.76 25.06
CA GLY A 230 14.78 -10.03 25.38
C GLY A 230 15.69 -8.82 25.19
N LEU A 231 15.56 -8.13 24.06
CA LEU A 231 16.27 -6.88 23.77
C LEU A 231 15.94 -5.79 24.79
N GLU A 232 14.67 -5.61 25.13
CA GLU A 232 14.25 -4.63 26.12
C GLU A 232 14.85 -4.91 27.50
N ASN A 233 14.97 -6.18 27.92
CA ASN A 233 15.63 -6.54 29.18
C ASN A 233 17.12 -6.19 29.15
N VAL A 234 17.85 -6.60 28.10
CA VAL A 234 19.30 -6.31 27.96
C VAL A 234 19.56 -4.80 27.91
N LEU A 235 18.74 -4.05 27.16
CA LEU A 235 18.86 -2.61 27.05
C LEU A 235 18.48 -1.91 28.36
N SER A 236 17.43 -2.37 29.04
CA SER A 236 17.04 -1.85 30.35
C SER A 236 18.17 -2.01 31.36
N ASP A 237 18.81 -3.19 31.42
CA ASP A 237 19.92 -3.45 32.34
C ASP A 237 21.13 -2.55 32.04
N HIS A 238 21.51 -2.42 30.76
CA HIS A 238 22.58 -1.49 30.36
C HIS A 238 22.24 -0.04 30.77
N PHE A 239 21.04 0.44 30.44
CA PHE A 239 20.63 1.81 30.75
C PHE A 239 20.09 1.99 32.19
N ARG A 240 20.35 1.04 33.10
CA ARG A 240 19.97 1.09 34.52
C ARG A 240 18.47 1.35 34.75
N GLY A 241 17.62 0.74 33.93
CA GLY A 241 16.17 0.86 33.97
C GLY A 241 15.61 2.11 33.30
N ASN A 242 16.44 2.93 32.64
CA ASN A 242 15.96 4.14 31.95
C ASN A 242 15.43 3.82 30.54
N THR A 243 14.17 3.42 30.48
CA THR A 243 13.44 3.07 29.25
C THR A 243 13.30 4.22 28.24
N ASN A 244 13.56 5.48 28.63
CA ASN A 244 13.60 6.60 27.69
C ASN A 244 14.92 6.69 26.90
N SER A 245 15.89 5.81 27.19
CA SER A 245 17.22 5.86 26.56
C SER A 245 17.32 5.04 25.28
N TYR A 246 16.35 4.17 25.01
CA TYR A 246 16.32 3.33 23.82
C TYR A 246 14.88 3.17 23.30
N ARG A 247 14.76 2.77 22.04
CA ARG A 247 13.50 2.35 21.41
C ARG A 247 13.79 1.17 20.51
N VAL A 248 13.03 0.10 20.66
CA VAL A 248 13.03 -1.02 19.74
C VAL A 248 11.88 -0.79 18.76
N PHE A 249 12.21 -0.67 17.47
CA PHE A 249 11.24 -0.50 16.41
C PHE A 249 11.13 -1.79 15.62
N ASN A 250 9.92 -2.34 15.58
CA ASN A 250 9.61 -3.52 14.80
C ASN A 250 9.04 -3.12 13.43
N GLN A 251 9.67 -3.57 12.35
CA GLN A 251 9.21 -3.26 11.00
C GLN A 251 7.83 -3.86 10.71
N SER A 252 7.46 -4.99 11.32
CA SER A 252 6.13 -5.59 11.15
C SER A 252 5.01 -4.74 11.77
N ASP A 253 5.30 -4.02 12.86
CA ASP A 253 4.33 -3.12 13.49
C ASP A 253 4.06 -1.88 12.62
N ALA A 254 5.09 -1.42 11.91
CA ALA A 254 4.94 -0.35 10.93
C ALA A 254 4.03 -0.80 9.77
N LEU A 255 4.27 -2.00 9.23
CA LEU A 255 3.45 -2.60 8.17
C LEU A 255 1.99 -2.82 8.61
N SER A 256 1.77 -3.34 9.83
CA SER A 256 0.43 -3.57 10.35
C SER A 256 -0.32 -2.26 10.59
N THR A 257 0.38 -1.22 11.07
CA THR A 257 -0.18 0.13 11.23
C THR A 257 -0.55 0.74 9.88
N LEU A 258 0.33 0.65 8.87
CA LEU A 258 0.05 1.13 7.51
C LEU A 258 -1.16 0.41 6.90
N THR A 259 -1.22 -0.92 7.04
CA THR A 259 -2.35 -1.73 6.58
C THR A 259 -3.65 -1.28 7.26
N SER A 260 -3.61 -1.08 8.59
CA SER A 260 -4.77 -0.62 9.36
C SER A 260 -5.26 0.78 8.94
N VAL A 261 -4.34 1.69 8.65
CA VAL A 261 -4.66 3.03 8.12
C VAL A 261 -5.29 2.91 6.73
N SER A 262 -4.70 2.11 5.84
CA SER A 262 -5.23 1.87 4.49
C SER A 262 -6.62 1.22 4.50
N ASP A 263 -6.87 0.28 5.40
CA ASP A 263 -8.18 -0.33 5.58
C ASP A 263 -9.22 0.69 6.07
N THR A 264 -8.82 1.56 7.00
CA THR A 264 -9.68 2.65 7.50
C THR A 264 -10.03 3.65 6.40
N LEU A 265 -9.05 4.04 5.57
CA LEU A 265 -9.28 4.90 4.40
C LEU A 265 -10.19 4.21 3.37
N THR A 266 -9.95 2.93 3.10
CA THR A 266 -10.78 2.13 2.19
C THR A 266 -12.23 2.08 2.67
N LEU A 267 -12.45 1.89 3.98
CA LEU A 267 -13.78 1.88 4.58
C LEU A 267 -14.45 3.25 4.52
N ALA A 268 -13.72 4.34 4.75
CA ALA A 268 -14.24 5.70 4.60
C ALA A 268 -14.68 5.98 3.15
N LEU A 269 -13.84 5.60 2.17
CA LEU A 269 -14.13 5.72 0.74
C LEU A 269 -15.36 4.89 0.34
N ALA A 270 -15.46 3.66 0.85
CA ALA A 270 -16.62 2.81 0.65
C ALA A 270 -17.90 3.43 1.24
N GLY A 271 -17.80 4.11 2.40
CA GLY A 271 -18.89 4.85 3.01
C GLY A 271 -19.37 6.02 2.15
N ILE A 272 -18.44 6.86 1.65
CA ILE A 272 -18.75 7.99 0.76
C ILE A 272 -19.43 7.49 -0.51
N ALA A 273 -18.89 6.43 -1.10
CA ALA A 273 -19.48 5.83 -2.27
C ALA A 273 -20.83 5.18 -2.00
N GLY A 274 -21.02 4.56 -0.84
CA GLY A 274 -22.31 4.05 -0.38
C GLY A 274 -23.37 5.16 -0.37
N ILE A 275 -23.01 6.36 0.11
CA ILE A 275 -23.88 7.55 0.06
C ILE A 275 -24.17 7.95 -1.40
N SER A 276 -23.17 7.99 -2.29
CA SER A 276 -23.39 8.29 -3.71
C SER A 276 -24.33 7.29 -4.39
N LEU A 277 -24.19 6.01 -4.06
CA LEU A 277 -25.05 4.95 -4.53
C LEU A 277 -26.49 5.07 -3.97
N LEU A 278 -26.67 5.49 -2.71
CA LEU A 278 -28.00 5.81 -2.15
C LEU A 278 -28.67 6.96 -2.93
N VAL A 279 -27.92 8.02 -3.25
CA VAL A 279 -28.42 9.13 -4.08
C VAL A 279 -28.83 8.64 -5.47
N GLY A 280 -28.01 7.77 -6.07
CA GLY A 280 -28.36 7.07 -7.32
C GLY A 280 -29.65 6.25 -7.18
N GLY A 281 -29.81 5.52 -6.08
CA GLY A 281 -31.00 4.74 -5.74
C GLY A 281 -32.27 5.60 -5.65
N ILE A 282 -32.20 6.77 -5.02
CA ILE A 282 -33.31 7.74 -4.98
C ILE A 282 -33.70 8.17 -6.41
N GLY A 283 -32.71 8.36 -7.28
CA GLY A 283 -32.94 8.62 -8.71
C GLY A 283 -33.75 7.52 -9.39
N ILE A 284 -33.38 6.24 -9.16
CA ILE A 284 -34.14 5.07 -9.66
C ILE A 284 -35.57 5.11 -9.15
N MET A 285 -35.77 5.36 -7.85
CA MET A 285 -37.09 5.41 -7.24
C MET A 285 -37.97 6.47 -7.90
N ASN A 286 -37.46 7.69 -8.07
CA ASN A 286 -38.22 8.80 -8.65
C ASN A 286 -38.60 8.54 -10.10
N ILE A 287 -37.65 8.07 -10.91
CA ILE A 287 -37.92 7.75 -12.32
C ILE A 287 -38.90 6.57 -12.44
N MET A 288 -38.81 5.57 -11.56
CA MET A 288 -39.77 4.48 -11.52
C MET A 288 -41.17 4.96 -11.11
N LEU A 289 -41.30 5.86 -10.13
CA LEU A 289 -42.59 6.44 -9.76
C LEU A 289 -43.26 7.17 -10.94
N VAL A 290 -42.49 7.99 -11.66
CA VAL A 290 -42.97 8.68 -12.88
C VAL A 290 -43.35 7.67 -13.97
N SER A 291 -42.54 6.63 -14.15
CA SER A 291 -42.81 5.59 -15.16
C SER A 291 -44.05 4.76 -14.83
N VAL A 292 -44.32 4.52 -13.54
CA VAL A 292 -45.56 3.88 -13.08
C VAL A 292 -46.77 4.77 -13.37
N THR A 293 -46.67 6.08 -13.14
CA THR A 293 -47.77 7.02 -13.44
C THR A 293 -48.05 7.11 -14.93
N GLU A 294 -47.02 7.18 -15.79
CA GLU A 294 -47.18 7.20 -17.25
C GLU A 294 -47.76 5.89 -17.80
N ARG A 295 -47.44 4.74 -17.18
CA ARG A 295 -47.91 3.41 -17.59
C ARG A 295 -49.16 2.95 -16.82
N THR A 296 -49.84 3.83 -16.09
CA THR A 296 -50.99 3.46 -15.24
C THR A 296 -52.05 2.71 -16.03
N ARG A 297 -52.45 3.23 -17.20
CA ARG A 297 -53.47 2.61 -18.06
C ARG A 297 -53.03 1.23 -18.58
N GLU A 298 -51.78 1.08 -18.99
CA GLU A 298 -51.20 -0.21 -19.44
C GLU A 298 -51.22 -1.26 -18.33
N ILE A 299 -50.87 -0.88 -17.10
CA ILE A 299 -50.91 -1.75 -15.92
C ILE A 299 -52.36 -2.17 -15.62
N GLY A 300 -53.31 -1.23 -15.74
CA GLY A 300 -54.74 -1.48 -15.59
C GLY A 300 -55.28 -2.53 -16.57
N ILE A 301 -54.92 -2.41 -17.85
CA ILE A 301 -55.29 -3.38 -18.90
C ILE A 301 -54.71 -4.77 -18.58
N ARG A 302 -53.43 -4.87 -18.22
CA ARG A 302 -52.81 -6.17 -17.85
C ARG A 302 -53.52 -6.85 -16.69
N LYS A 303 -53.91 -6.08 -15.67
CA LYS A 303 -54.65 -6.62 -14.51
C LYS A 303 -56.08 -7.00 -14.86
N ALA A 304 -56.75 -6.25 -15.73
CA ALA A 304 -58.10 -6.58 -16.20
C ALA A 304 -58.12 -7.92 -16.98
N ILE A 305 -57.04 -8.24 -17.70
CA ILE A 305 -56.86 -9.50 -18.44
C ILE A 305 -56.35 -10.64 -17.52
N GLY A 306 -56.11 -10.37 -16.22
CA GLY A 306 -55.84 -11.40 -15.21
C GLY A 306 -54.40 -11.46 -14.66
N ALA A 307 -53.53 -10.48 -14.95
CA ALA A 307 -52.20 -10.44 -14.35
C ALA A 307 -52.26 -10.30 -12.82
N LYS A 308 -51.53 -11.14 -12.07
CA LYS A 308 -51.51 -11.10 -10.60
C LYS A 308 -50.65 -9.92 -10.13
N LYS A 309 -50.88 -9.45 -8.89
CA LYS A 309 -50.05 -8.41 -8.25
C LYS A 309 -48.55 -8.76 -8.29
N ARG A 310 -48.22 -10.05 -8.11
CA ARG A 310 -46.85 -10.57 -8.15
C ARG A 310 -46.20 -10.45 -9.52
N ASP A 311 -46.96 -10.60 -10.61
CA ASP A 311 -46.42 -10.47 -11.97
C ASP A 311 -45.99 -9.02 -12.24
N ILE A 312 -46.83 -8.05 -11.86
CA ILE A 312 -46.51 -6.62 -11.98
C ILE A 312 -45.32 -6.24 -11.08
N LEU A 313 -45.30 -6.73 -9.83
CA LEU A 313 -44.20 -6.48 -8.90
C LEU A 313 -42.86 -6.97 -9.47
N ILE A 314 -42.80 -8.23 -9.93
CA ILE A 314 -41.58 -8.83 -10.49
C ILE A 314 -41.14 -8.09 -11.76
N GLN A 315 -42.08 -7.65 -12.60
CA GLN A 315 -41.75 -6.89 -13.81
C GLN A 315 -40.97 -5.61 -13.49
N PHE A 316 -41.51 -4.77 -12.60
CA PHE A 316 -40.87 -3.50 -12.24
C PHE A 316 -39.58 -3.72 -11.44
N LEU A 317 -39.52 -4.77 -10.62
CA LEU A 317 -38.29 -5.09 -9.88
C LEU A 317 -37.16 -5.53 -10.83
N ILE A 318 -37.48 -6.34 -11.85
CA ILE A 318 -36.52 -6.72 -12.89
C ILE A 318 -36.09 -5.47 -13.68
N GLU A 319 -36.99 -4.54 -13.98
CA GLU A 319 -36.63 -3.28 -14.65
C GLU A 319 -35.63 -2.47 -13.82
N ALA A 320 -35.85 -2.34 -12.51
CA ALA A 320 -34.92 -1.69 -11.60
C ALA A 320 -33.56 -2.41 -11.51
N MET A 321 -33.57 -3.75 -11.42
CA MET A 321 -32.35 -4.57 -11.38
C MET A 321 -31.53 -4.48 -12.67
N VAL A 322 -32.20 -4.44 -13.83
CA VAL A 322 -31.52 -4.30 -15.12
C VAL A 322 -30.91 -2.91 -15.25
N LEU A 323 -31.64 -1.86 -14.86
CA LEU A 323 -31.11 -0.49 -14.81
C LEU A 323 -29.90 -0.37 -13.89
N SER A 324 -29.98 -0.90 -12.66
CA SER A 324 -28.87 -0.82 -11.72
C SER A 324 -27.70 -1.72 -12.10
N GLY A 325 -27.96 -2.92 -12.62
CA GLY A 325 -26.93 -3.82 -13.12
C GLY A 325 -26.18 -3.25 -14.32
N LEU A 326 -26.87 -2.65 -15.29
CA LEU A 326 -26.23 -1.98 -16.42
C LEU A 326 -25.43 -0.74 -15.97
N GLY A 327 -25.99 0.07 -15.07
CA GLY A 327 -25.27 1.20 -14.48
C GLY A 327 -24.01 0.76 -13.72
N GLY A 328 -24.10 -0.35 -12.97
CA GLY A 328 -22.97 -0.96 -12.29
C GLY A 328 -21.90 -1.48 -13.24
N LEU A 329 -22.28 -2.22 -14.29
CA LEU A 329 -21.33 -2.71 -15.31
C LEU A 329 -20.63 -1.56 -16.06
N LEU A 330 -21.37 -0.52 -16.44
CA LEU A 330 -20.80 0.67 -17.07
C LEU A 330 -19.89 1.42 -16.10
N GLY A 331 -20.29 1.55 -14.83
CA GLY A 331 -19.46 2.12 -13.78
C GLY A 331 -18.18 1.34 -13.53
N ILE A 332 -18.21 0.01 -13.64
CA ILE A 332 -17.01 -0.84 -13.57
C ILE A 332 -16.08 -0.56 -14.74
N GLY A 333 -16.61 -0.57 -15.97
CA GLY A 333 -15.81 -0.29 -17.17
C GLY A 333 -15.15 1.09 -17.11
N ILE A 334 -15.92 2.12 -16.74
CA ILE A 334 -15.40 3.49 -16.61
C ILE A 334 -14.44 3.59 -15.42
N GLY A 335 -14.73 2.94 -14.29
CA GLY A 335 -13.86 2.92 -13.11
C GLY A 335 -12.50 2.30 -13.38
N VAL A 336 -12.47 1.15 -14.06
CA VAL A 336 -11.21 0.49 -14.47
C VAL A 336 -10.45 1.38 -15.46
N GLY A 337 -11.13 1.95 -16.46
CA GLY A 337 -10.50 2.86 -17.42
C GLY A 337 -9.95 4.13 -16.78
N ALA A 338 -10.70 4.73 -15.86
CA ALA A 338 -10.29 5.92 -15.11
C ALA A 338 -9.09 5.63 -14.20
N ALA A 339 -9.10 4.48 -13.51
CA ALA A 339 -7.96 4.03 -12.71
C ALA A 339 -6.73 3.87 -13.60
N GLN A 340 -6.83 3.13 -14.70
CA GLN A 340 -5.71 2.89 -15.60
C GLN A 340 -5.16 4.20 -16.23
N GLY A 341 -6.04 5.13 -16.59
CA GLY A 341 -5.65 6.48 -17.03
C GLY A 341 -4.89 7.23 -15.94
N ALA A 342 -5.36 7.18 -14.69
CA ALA A 342 -4.68 7.79 -13.55
C ALA A 342 -3.31 7.16 -13.28
N SER A 343 -3.19 5.82 -13.35
CA SER A 343 -1.90 5.12 -13.22
C SER A 343 -0.86 5.68 -14.19
N SER A 344 -1.22 5.79 -15.47
CA SER A 344 -0.30 6.28 -16.50
C SER A 344 0.07 7.76 -16.35
N ALA A 345 -0.83 8.57 -15.78
CA ALA A 345 -0.61 10.00 -15.61
C ALA A 345 0.24 10.34 -14.37
N PHE A 346 0.16 9.51 -13.33
CA PHE A 346 0.80 9.76 -12.03
C PHE A 346 1.91 8.75 -11.68
N ASP A 347 2.22 7.81 -12.58
CA ASP A 347 3.22 6.74 -12.39
C ASP A 347 2.98 5.95 -11.09
N MET A 348 1.70 5.63 -10.84
CA MET A 348 1.27 4.93 -9.64
C MET A 348 0.87 3.50 -9.96
N ASP A 349 1.29 2.57 -9.08
CA ASP A 349 0.80 1.20 -9.07
C ASP A 349 -0.69 1.17 -8.80
N ILE A 350 -1.40 0.27 -9.49
CA ILE A 350 -2.82 0.03 -9.28
C ILE A 350 -3.08 -1.44 -9.06
N VAL A 351 -3.92 -1.73 -8.07
CA VAL A 351 -4.35 -3.09 -7.75
C VAL A 351 -5.85 -3.17 -7.91
N PHE A 352 -6.30 -4.00 -8.85
CA PHE A 352 -7.71 -4.30 -9.02
C PHE A 352 -8.09 -5.51 -8.17
N SER A 353 -8.86 -5.27 -7.10
CA SER A 353 -9.43 -6.36 -6.30
C SER A 353 -10.74 -6.86 -6.89
N ALA A 354 -10.75 -8.13 -7.32
CA ALA A 354 -11.97 -8.81 -7.80
C ALA A 354 -13.09 -8.80 -6.74
N ASN A 355 -12.71 -8.87 -5.46
CA ASN A 355 -13.66 -8.77 -4.35
C ASN A 355 -14.34 -7.40 -4.30
N VAL A 356 -13.57 -6.32 -4.45
CA VAL A 356 -14.11 -4.95 -4.46
C VAL A 356 -15.05 -4.73 -5.64
N ILE A 357 -14.66 -5.19 -6.84
CA ILE A 357 -15.49 -5.11 -8.04
C ILE A 357 -16.80 -5.90 -7.84
N GLY A 358 -16.71 -7.12 -7.31
CA GLY A 358 -17.87 -7.96 -7.01
C GLY A 358 -18.81 -7.30 -6.00
N VAL A 359 -18.27 -6.81 -4.88
CA VAL A 359 -19.04 -6.10 -3.84
C VAL A 359 -19.71 -4.86 -4.42
N ALA A 360 -19.01 -4.02 -5.18
CA ALA A 360 -19.58 -2.83 -5.80
C ALA A 360 -20.71 -3.16 -6.78
N PHE A 361 -20.54 -4.21 -7.59
CA PHE A 361 -21.57 -4.70 -8.51
C PHE A 361 -22.83 -5.16 -7.77
N PHE A 362 -22.69 -6.10 -6.82
CA PHE A 362 -23.83 -6.64 -6.09
C PHE A 362 -24.52 -5.57 -5.24
N PHE A 363 -23.75 -4.64 -4.68
CA PHE A 363 -24.31 -3.52 -3.92
C PHE A 363 -25.13 -2.57 -4.80
N SER A 364 -24.68 -2.30 -6.03
CA SER A 364 -25.46 -1.51 -7.01
C SER A 364 -26.80 -2.18 -7.35
N VAL A 365 -26.79 -3.51 -7.55
CA VAL A 365 -28.01 -4.29 -7.81
C VAL A 365 -28.93 -4.28 -6.59
N ALA A 366 -28.38 -4.49 -5.38
CA ALA A 366 -29.13 -4.46 -4.13
C ALA A 366 -29.84 -3.11 -3.90
N ILE A 367 -29.16 -1.99 -4.17
CA ILE A 367 -29.76 -0.65 -4.11
C ILE A 367 -30.88 -0.49 -5.14
N GLY A 368 -30.69 -0.98 -6.36
CA GLY A 368 -31.75 -1.00 -7.36
C GLY A 368 -32.99 -1.77 -6.92
N VAL A 369 -32.81 -2.93 -6.27
CA VAL A 369 -33.90 -3.71 -5.68
C VAL A 369 -34.59 -2.93 -4.56
N LEU A 370 -33.82 -2.38 -3.62
CA LEU A 370 -34.33 -1.68 -2.44
C LEU A 370 -35.19 -0.47 -2.83
N PHE A 371 -34.64 0.43 -3.66
CA PHE A 371 -35.34 1.63 -4.10
C PHE A 371 -36.39 1.35 -5.18
N GLY A 372 -36.26 0.27 -5.94
CA GLY A 372 -37.27 -0.17 -6.90
C GLY A 372 -38.49 -0.85 -6.27
N MET A 373 -38.35 -1.38 -5.05
CA MET A 373 -39.42 -2.12 -4.37
C MET A 373 -40.64 -1.24 -4.06
N PHE A 374 -40.42 0.00 -3.60
CA PHE A 374 -41.51 0.92 -3.29
C PHE A 374 -42.40 1.24 -4.51
N PRO A 375 -41.88 1.76 -5.64
CA PRO A 375 -42.69 2.01 -6.83
C PRO A 375 -43.28 0.73 -7.43
N ALA A 376 -42.54 -0.38 -7.44
CA ALA A 376 -43.06 -1.67 -7.93
C ALA A 376 -44.28 -2.12 -7.12
N ASN A 377 -44.23 -1.96 -5.79
CA ASN A 377 -45.37 -2.29 -4.91
C ASN A 377 -46.55 -1.34 -5.14
N LYS A 378 -46.29 -0.05 -5.37
CA LYS A 378 -47.32 0.94 -5.73
C LYS A 378 -48.04 0.54 -7.03
N ALA A 379 -47.30 0.17 -8.07
CA ALA A 379 -47.86 -0.34 -9.32
C ALA A 379 -48.68 -1.64 -9.13
N ALA A 380 -48.12 -2.58 -8.35
CA ALA A 380 -48.77 -3.85 -8.04
C ALA A 380 -50.07 -3.69 -7.23
N LYS A 381 -50.30 -2.57 -6.54
CA LYS A 381 -51.51 -2.28 -5.76
C LYS A 381 -52.61 -1.51 -6.51
N LEU A 382 -52.32 -0.93 -7.68
CA LEU A 382 -53.32 -0.21 -8.50
C LEU A 382 -54.57 -1.07 -8.80
N LYS A 383 -55.77 -0.52 -8.63
CA LYS A 383 -57.01 -1.21 -9.00
C LYS A 383 -57.28 -1.04 -10.50
N PRO A 384 -57.74 -2.06 -11.23
CA PRO A 384 -57.99 -1.97 -12.68
C PRO A 384 -58.95 -0.84 -13.05
N ILE A 385 -60.02 -0.67 -12.26
CA ILE A 385 -61.07 0.34 -12.48
C ILE A 385 -60.50 1.77 -12.37
N GLU A 386 -59.68 2.02 -11.34
CA GLU A 386 -59.03 3.32 -11.13
C GLU A 386 -57.98 3.60 -12.22
N ALA A 387 -57.24 2.57 -12.63
CA ALA A 387 -56.18 2.68 -13.63
C ALA A 387 -56.71 2.92 -15.06
N LEU A 388 -57.90 2.42 -15.40
CA LEU A 388 -58.52 2.61 -16.72
C LEU A 388 -59.24 3.95 -16.87
N ARG A 389 -59.56 4.60 -15.75
CA ARG A 389 -60.22 5.92 -15.69
C ARG A 389 -59.22 7.08 -15.66
N PHE A 390 -57.92 6.78 -15.57
CA PHE A 390 -56.85 7.75 -15.63
C PHE A 390 -56.65 8.20 -17.08
N GLU A 391 -56.80 9.51 -17.36
CA GLU A 391 -56.48 10.12 -18.65
C GLU A 391 -54.97 10.32 -18.83
#